data_AF-A0A0F3MF29-F1
#
_entry.id   AF-A0A0F3MF29-F1
#
_cell.length_a   1.000
_cell.length_b   1.000
_cell.length_c   1.000
_cell.angle_alpha   90.00
_cell.angle_beta   90.00
_cell.angle_gamma   90.00
#
_symmetry.space_group_name_H-M   'P 1'
#
loop_
_entity.id
_entity.type
_entity.pdbx_description
1 polymer ?
#
loop_
_entity_poly.entity_id
_entity_poly.type
_entity_poly.pdbx_seq_one_letter_code
_entity_poly.pdbx_strand_id
1 'polypeptide(L)'
;MTYISEIYLLLASNIFASNFIFSIESEYVFSAMRHFGNYQLHLVVISIIASLFCVGSINYFLGELCYKIYLYYQNPNLIARYNKLFIRFNEHWKLILLLTLAPIIGNTIIFVAGFLHNSYAKNISAFITIKTLYYLLPIF
;
A
#
# COMPACT_ATOMS: atom_id res chain seq x y z
N MET A 1 -32.13 10.10 -5.11
CA MET A 1 -30.81 10.72 -4.83
C MET A 1 -30.47 10.40 -3.39
N THR A 2 -29.62 9.41 -3.08
CA THR A 2 -29.04 9.20 -1.70
C THR A 2 -28.18 7.93 -1.57
N TYR A 3 -27.29 7.61 -2.53
CA TYR A 3 -26.31 6.51 -2.32
C TYR A 3 -24.88 6.87 -2.74
N ILE A 4 -24.64 8.14 -3.08
CA ILE A 4 -23.36 8.61 -3.62
C ILE A 4 -22.24 8.42 -2.57
N SER A 5 -22.49 8.79 -1.31
CA SER A 5 -21.53 8.63 -0.21
C SER A 5 -21.22 7.16 0.10
N GLU A 6 -22.24 6.30 0.13
CA GLU A 6 -22.08 4.87 0.43
C GLU A 6 -21.22 4.16 -0.62
N ILE A 7 -21.38 4.51 -1.90
CA ILE A 7 -20.58 3.96 -2.99
C ILE A 7 -19.10 4.30 -2.84
N TYR A 8 -18.77 5.57 -2.56
CA TYR A 8 -17.38 5.99 -2.38
C TYR A 8 -16.77 5.45 -1.07
N LEU A 9 -17.59 5.27 -0.04
CA LEU A 9 -17.15 4.68 1.22
C LEU A 9 -16.89 3.18 1.08
N LEU A 10 -17.74 2.46 0.33
CA LEU A 10 -17.53 1.06 -0.04
C LEU A 10 -16.28 0.88 -0.92
N LEU A 11 -16.08 1.79 -1.87
CA LEU A 11 -14.86 1.81 -2.67
C LEU A 11 -13.62 1.99 -1.78
N ALA A 12 -13.67 2.97 -0.87
CA ALA A 12 -12.57 3.28 0.03
C ALA A 12 -12.25 2.11 0.97
N SER A 13 -13.28 1.49 1.58
CA SER A 13 -13.10 0.34 2.46
C SER A 13 -12.55 -0.87 1.73
N ASN A 14 -13.00 -1.14 0.50
CA ASN A 14 -12.46 -2.24 -0.32
C ASN A 14 -10.99 -2.00 -0.70
N ILE A 15 -10.62 -0.77 -1.09
CA ILE A 15 -9.23 -0.42 -1.38
C ILE A 15 -8.39 -0.57 -0.12
N PHE A 16 -8.87 -0.11 1.02
CA PHE A 16 -8.18 -0.27 2.28
C PHE A 16 -7.96 -1.74 2.63
N ALA A 17 -9.03 -2.55 2.66
CA ALA A 17 -8.96 -3.96 3.06
C ALA A 17 -8.08 -4.78 2.12
N SER A 18 -8.18 -4.59 0.80
CA SER A 18 -7.39 -5.31 -0.19
C SER A 18 -5.89 -4.94 -0.21
N ASN A 19 -5.53 -3.77 0.32
CA ASN A 19 -4.14 -3.31 0.38
C ASN A 19 -3.51 -3.46 1.78
N PHE A 20 -4.27 -4.00 2.74
CA PHE A 20 -3.75 -4.27 4.08
C PHE A 20 -2.83 -5.49 4.06
N ILE A 21 -1.71 -5.43 4.78
CA ILE A 21 -0.67 -6.46 4.69
C ILE A 21 -1.15 -7.88 5.03
N PHE A 22 -2.11 -8.03 5.93
CA PHE A 22 -2.63 -9.33 6.33
C PHE A 22 -3.84 -9.80 5.51
N SER A 23 -4.20 -9.06 4.46
CA SER A 23 -5.30 -9.44 3.60
C SER A 23 -4.87 -10.45 2.56
N ILE A 24 -5.61 -11.56 2.47
CA ILE A 24 -5.45 -12.61 1.44
C ILE A 24 -6.35 -12.29 0.23
N GLU A 25 -7.28 -11.35 0.37
CA GLU A 25 -8.29 -11.05 -0.62
C GLU A 25 -7.80 -9.97 -1.61
N SER A 26 -7.55 -10.40 -2.83
CA SER A 26 -7.28 -9.51 -3.95
C SER A 26 -8.56 -9.25 -4.76
N GLU A 27 -8.88 -7.97 -4.95
CA GLU A 27 -9.68 -7.46 -6.08
C GLU A 27 -11.21 -7.44 -6.01
N TYR A 28 -11.81 -7.07 -4.87
CA TYR A 28 -13.22 -6.61 -4.85
C TYR A 28 -13.44 -5.19 -5.39
N VAL A 29 -12.37 -4.42 -5.60
CA VAL A 29 -12.44 -3.00 -6.02
C VAL A 29 -13.08 -2.86 -7.41
N PHE A 30 -12.70 -3.71 -8.38
CA PHE A 30 -13.23 -3.65 -9.74
C PHE A 30 -14.68 -4.10 -9.86
N SER A 31 -15.12 -5.06 -9.02
CA SER A 31 -16.52 -5.48 -8.96
C SER A 31 -17.41 -4.37 -8.40
N ALA A 32 -16.94 -3.67 -7.35
CA ALA A 32 -17.64 -2.51 -6.80
C ALA A 32 -17.70 -1.33 -7.78
N MET A 33 -16.68 -1.16 -8.63
CA MET A 33 -16.64 -0.14 -9.70
C MET A 33 -17.51 -0.47 -10.93
N ARG A 34 -17.87 -1.74 -11.19
CA ARG A 34 -18.73 -2.10 -12.33
C ARG A 34 -20.24 -2.01 -12.02
N HIS A 35 -20.63 -2.05 -10.76
CA HIS A 35 -22.05 -2.14 -10.38
C HIS A 35 -22.81 -0.80 -10.36
N PHE A 36 -22.13 0.36 -10.39
CA PHE A 36 -22.81 1.65 -10.26
C PHE A 36 -22.44 2.61 -11.40
N GLY A 37 -23.08 2.42 -12.56
CA GLY A 37 -22.72 3.00 -13.87
C GLY A 37 -22.67 4.53 -14.07
N ASN A 38 -22.53 5.36 -13.03
CA ASN A 38 -22.27 6.81 -13.16
C ASN A 38 -21.38 7.31 -12.00
N TYR A 39 -20.06 7.19 -12.15
CA TYR A 39 -19.11 7.74 -11.19
C TYR A 39 -18.68 9.15 -11.58
N GLN A 40 -18.53 10.02 -10.58
CA GLN A 40 -17.77 11.26 -10.76
C GLN A 40 -16.29 10.93 -10.61
N LEU A 41 -15.55 10.95 -11.72
CA LEU A 41 -14.15 10.49 -11.78
C LEU A 41 -13.24 11.16 -10.74
N HIS A 42 -13.46 12.45 -10.44
CA HIS A 42 -12.69 13.15 -9.41
C HIS A 42 -12.90 12.57 -8.00
N LEU A 43 -14.13 12.17 -7.64
CA LEU A 43 -14.41 11.54 -6.35
C LEU A 43 -13.80 10.14 -6.26
N VAL A 44 -13.81 9.37 -7.37
CA VAL A 44 -13.13 8.07 -7.44
C VAL A 44 -11.63 8.21 -7.16
N VAL A 45 -10.97 9.16 -7.82
CA VAL A 45 -9.53 9.42 -7.64
C VAL A 45 -9.22 9.82 -6.19
N ILE A 46 -10.03 10.71 -5.60
CA ILE A 46 -9.86 11.12 -4.20
C ILE A 46 -10.01 9.92 -3.26
N SER A 47 -11.04 9.10 -3.45
CA SER A 47 -11.26 7.88 -2.65
C SER A 47 -10.10 6.89 -2.76
N ILE A 48 -9.56 6.68 -3.97
CA ILE A 48 -8.40 5.81 -4.19
C ILE A 48 -7.19 6.32 -3.42
N ILE A 49 -6.83 7.60 -3.63
CA ILE A 49 -5.63 8.19 -3.03
C ILE A 49 -5.75 8.21 -1.51
N ALA A 50 -6.89 8.64 -0.96
CA ALA A 50 -7.10 8.70 0.49
C ALA A 50 -6.98 7.31 1.13
N SER A 51 -7.58 6.30 0.52
CA SER A 51 -7.55 4.92 1.05
C SER A 51 -6.15 4.33 0.98
N LEU A 52 -5.45 4.52 -0.14
CA LEU A 52 -4.06 4.08 -0.32
C LEU A 52 -3.11 4.78 0.65
N PHE A 53 -3.32 6.08 0.91
CA PHE A 53 -2.56 6.80 1.91
C PHE A 53 -2.78 6.20 3.30
N CYS A 54 -4.03 6.02 3.72
CA CYS A 54 -4.35 5.47 5.05
C CYS A 54 -3.77 4.06 5.24
N VAL A 55 -4.02 3.14 4.32
CA VAL A 55 -3.55 1.75 4.43
C VAL A 55 -2.02 1.65 4.31
N GLY A 56 -1.41 2.42 3.40
CA GLY A 56 0.03 2.48 3.23
C GLY A 56 0.71 3.00 4.51
N SER A 57 0.14 4.04 5.12
CA SER A 57 0.63 4.58 6.40
C SER A 57 0.60 3.52 7.50
N ILE A 58 -0.52 2.82 7.65
CA ILE A 58 -0.67 1.76 8.66
C ILE A 58 0.34 0.64 8.42
N ASN A 59 0.46 0.14 7.18
CA ASN A 59 1.42 -0.91 6.85
C ASN A 59 2.86 -0.48 7.17
N TYR A 60 3.23 0.76 6.85
CA TYR A 60 4.55 1.30 7.16
C TYR A 60 4.80 1.34 8.69
N PHE A 61 3.86 1.89 9.46
CA PHE A 61 4.01 1.97 10.91
C PHE A 61 4.04 0.60 11.58
N LEU A 62 3.28 -0.38 11.09
CA LEU A 62 3.38 -1.76 11.54
C LEU A 62 4.80 -2.33 11.30
N GLY A 63 5.40 -2.04 10.14
CA GLY A 63 6.78 -2.39 9.86
C GLY A 63 7.75 -1.75 10.85
N GLU A 64 7.59 -0.46 11.13
CA GLU A 64 8.42 0.27 12.10
C GLU A 64 8.28 -0.29 13.52
N LEU A 65 7.09 -0.72 13.93
CA LEU A 65 6.88 -1.42 15.20
C LEU A 65 7.66 -2.74 15.25
N CYS A 66 7.62 -3.52 14.17
CA CYS A 66 8.42 -4.74 14.06
C CYS A 66 9.93 -4.46 14.11
N TYR A 67 10.39 -3.33 13.58
CA TYR A 67 11.79 -2.91 13.69
C TYR A 67 12.18 -2.63 15.14
N LYS A 68 11.34 -1.94 15.91
CA LYS A 68 11.58 -1.68 17.34
C LYS A 68 11.69 -2.99 18.13
N ILE A 69 10.82 -3.96 17.84
CA ILE A 69 10.89 -5.30 18.44
C ILE A 69 12.18 -6.01 18.01
N TYR A 70 12.57 -5.92 16.74
CA TYR A 70 13.78 -6.54 16.21
C TYR A 70 15.06 -5.99 16.86
N LEU A 71 15.14 -4.66 17.06
CA LEU A 71 16.28 -4.00 17.71
C LEU A 71 16.42 -4.35 19.19
N TYR A 72 15.33 -4.63 19.89
CA TYR A 72 15.33 -4.99 21.32
C TYR A 72 16.28 -6.16 21.62
N TYR A 73 16.45 -7.09 20.68
CA TYR A 73 17.29 -8.26 20.84
C TYR A 73 18.81 -7.96 20.80
N GLN A 74 19.24 -6.77 20.37
CA GLN A 74 20.64 -6.28 20.34
C GLN A 74 21.69 -7.28 19.81
N ASN A 75 21.30 -8.22 18.95
CA ASN A 75 22.19 -9.26 18.47
C ASN A 75 23.02 -8.75 17.28
N PRO A 76 24.37 -8.77 17.34
CA PRO A 76 25.23 -8.21 16.29
C PRO A 76 25.03 -8.90 14.93
N ASN A 77 24.73 -10.20 14.90
CA ASN A 77 24.44 -10.91 13.66
C ASN A 77 23.12 -10.44 13.02
N LEU A 78 22.13 -10.12 13.85
CA LEU A 78 20.84 -9.58 13.39
C LEU A 78 21.01 -8.17 12.81
N ILE A 79 21.82 -7.32 13.46
CA ILE A 79 22.12 -5.97 12.98
C ILE A 79 22.85 -6.02 11.63
N ALA A 80 23.84 -6.89 11.47
CA ALA A 80 24.56 -7.06 10.21
C ALA A 80 23.63 -7.53 9.06
N ARG A 81 22.72 -8.46 9.34
CA ARG A 81 21.71 -8.92 8.37
C ARG A 81 20.74 -7.80 7.98
N TYR A 82 20.30 -7.02 8.96
CA TYR A 82 19.44 -5.87 8.73
C TYR A 82 20.10 -4.84 7.81
N ASN A 83 21.33 -4.43 8.11
CA ASN A 83 22.07 -3.47 7.28
C ASN A 83 22.24 -3.96 5.84
N LYS A 84 22.55 -5.25 5.66
CA LYS A 84 22.66 -5.86 4.33
C LYS A 84 21.32 -5.83 3.58
N LEU A 85 20.21 -6.08 4.27
CA LEU A 85 18.87 -5.99 3.69
C LEU A 85 18.52 -4.56 3.30
N PHE A 86 18.79 -3.58 4.17
CA PHE A 86 18.58 -2.16 3.91
C PHE A 86 19.31 -1.67 2.66
N ILE A 87 20.60 -2.02 2.52
CA ILE A 87 21.41 -1.67 1.35
C ILE A 87 20.78 -2.25 0.08
N ARG A 88 20.51 -3.56 0.06
CA ARG A 88 19.92 -4.23 -1.11
C ARG A 88 18.56 -3.68 -1.50
N PHE A 89 17.74 -3.37 -0.51
CA PHE A 89 16.42 -2.77 -0.72
C PHE A 89 16.53 -1.39 -1.37
N ASN A 90 17.51 -0.57 -0.96
CA ASN A 90 17.74 0.74 -1.57
C ASN A 90 18.34 0.65 -2.98
N GLU A 91 19.28 -0.26 -3.20
CA GLU A 91 19.87 -0.51 -4.53
C GLU A 91 18.80 -0.91 -5.56
N HIS A 92 17.88 -1.79 -5.17
CA HIS A 92 16.84 -2.34 -6.06
C HIS A 92 15.49 -1.67 -5.89
N TRP A 93 15.44 -0.54 -5.18
CA TRP A 93 14.21 0.15 -4.76
C TRP A 93 13.18 0.30 -5.88
N LYS A 94 13.61 0.75 -7.06
CA LYS A 94 12.72 1.01 -8.20
C LYS A 94 12.06 -0.29 -8.69
N LEU A 95 12.82 -1.37 -8.76
CA LEU A 95 12.33 -2.69 -9.17
C LEU A 95 11.40 -3.28 -8.12
N ILE A 96 11.75 -3.13 -6.84
CA ILE A 96 10.91 -3.58 -5.72
C ILE A 96 9.56 -2.84 -5.76
N LEU A 97 9.56 -1.54 -6.05
CA LEU A 97 8.31 -0.79 -6.19
C LEU A 97 7.44 -1.24 -7.36
N LEU A 98 8.01 -1.70 -8.48
CA LEU A 98 7.20 -2.23 -9.59
C LEU A 98 6.42 -3.48 -9.17
N LEU A 99 6.95 -4.26 -8.22
CA LEU A 99 6.23 -5.39 -7.63
C LEU A 99 5.01 -4.94 -6.81
N THR A 100 4.82 -3.63 -6.57
CA THR A 100 3.57 -3.13 -5.98
C THR A 100 2.34 -3.30 -6.84
N LEU A 101 2.53 -3.50 -8.15
CA LEU A 101 1.45 -3.88 -9.05
C LEU A 101 0.91 -5.28 -8.75
N ALA A 102 1.72 -6.18 -8.17
CA ALA A 102 1.24 -7.49 -7.78
C ALA A 102 0.34 -7.36 -6.52
N PRO A 103 -0.90 -7.90 -6.54
CA PRO A 103 -1.90 -7.66 -5.49
C PRO A 103 -1.45 -7.98 -4.06
N ILE A 104 -0.67 -9.04 -3.87
CA ILE A 104 -0.20 -9.49 -2.54
C ILE A 104 1.16 -8.87 -2.20
N ILE A 105 2.09 -8.87 -3.16
CA ILE A 105 3.48 -8.44 -2.93
C ILE A 105 3.53 -6.94 -2.63
N GLY A 106 2.69 -6.13 -3.29
CA GLY A 106 2.67 -4.69 -3.10
C GLY A 106 2.40 -4.22 -1.69
N ASN A 107 1.52 -4.92 -0.98
CA ASN A 107 1.16 -4.57 0.39
C ASN A 107 2.34 -4.83 1.34
N THR A 108 3.06 -5.93 1.09
CA THR A 108 4.23 -6.31 1.90
C THR A 108 5.41 -5.35 1.74
N ILE A 109 5.56 -4.71 0.58
CA ILE A 109 6.70 -3.83 0.31
C ILE A 109 6.69 -2.59 1.21
N ILE A 110 5.51 -1.99 1.45
CA ILE A 110 5.41 -0.80 2.29
C ILE A 110 5.69 -1.12 3.76
N PHE A 111 5.25 -2.29 4.21
CA PHE A 111 5.62 -2.80 5.52
C PHE A 111 7.12 -3.06 5.63
N VAL A 112 7.73 -3.73 4.65
CA VAL A 112 9.18 -3.97 4.63
C VAL A 112 9.94 -2.64 4.64
N ALA A 113 9.46 -1.63 3.94
CA ALA A 113 10.06 -0.31 3.95
C ALA A 113 9.99 0.37 5.32
N GLY A 114 8.86 0.22 6.04
CA GLY A 114 8.72 0.67 7.42
C GLY A 114 9.63 -0.09 8.38
N PHE A 115 9.74 -1.41 8.21
CA PHE A 115 10.67 -2.25 8.95
C PHE A 115 12.12 -1.84 8.74
N LEU A 116 12.47 -1.43 7.52
CA LEU A 116 13.80 -0.93 7.17
C LEU A 116 14.01 0.54 7.53
N HIS A 117 13.03 1.19 8.16
CA HIS A 117 13.03 2.61 8.50
C HIS A 117 13.45 3.51 7.32
N ASN A 118 13.05 3.14 6.11
CA ASN A 118 13.38 3.84 4.89
C ASN A 118 12.40 5.01 4.65
N SER A 119 12.83 6.09 3.98
CA SER A 119 12.06 7.34 3.85
C SER A 119 10.56 7.12 3.61
N TYR A 120 9.76 7.49 4.62
CA TYR A 120 8.29 7.38 4.60
C TYR A 120 7.70 8.08 3.36
N ALA A 121 8.02 9.36 3.17
CA ALA A 121 7.49 10.16 2.08
C ALA A 121 7.80 9.55 0.70
N LYS A 122 9.03 9.04 0.52
CA LYS A 122 9.46 8.38 -0.72
C LYS A 122 8.67 7.09 -0.99
N ASN A 123 8.45 6.26 0.02
CA ASN A 123 7.73 4.98 -0.10
C ASN A 123 6.25 5.19 -0.40
N ILE A 124 5.60 6.02 0.42
CA ILE A 124 4.16 6.24 0.36
C ILE A 124 3.76 6.96 -0.92
N SER A 125 4.50 7.99 -1.32
CA SER A 125 4.24 8.67 -2.60
C SER A 125 4.30 7.71 -3.77
N ALA A 126 5.37 6.91 -3.88
CA ALA A 126 5.52 5.97 -4.98
C ALA A 126 4.43 4.88 -4.99
N PHE A 127 4.08 4.34 -3.83
CA PHE A 127 3.00 3.37 -3.68
C PHE A 127 1.66 3.95 -4.15
N ILE A 128 1.30 5.14 -3.69
CA ILE A 128 0.07 5.82 -4.09
C ILE A 128 0.07 6.05 -5.59
N THR A 129 1.15 6.59 -6.16
CA THR A 129 1.21 6.88 -7.61
C THR A 129 1.03 5.61 -8.43
N ILE A 130 1.77 4.54 -8.13
CA ILE A 130 1.72 3.29 -8.90
C ILE A 130 0.36 2.61 -8.77
N LYS A 131 -0.18 2.46 -7.56
CA LYS A 131 -1.48 1.81 -7.33
C LYS A 131 -2.64 2.63 -7.87
N THR A 132 -2.56 3.96 -7.80
CA THR A 132 -3.59 4.82 -8.42
C THR A 132 -3.61 4.63 -9.93
N LEU A 133 -2.44 4.62 -10.59
CA LEU A 133 -2.36 4.32 -12.02
C LEU A 133 -2.94 2.92 -12.34
N TYR A 134 -2.61 1.91 -11.52
CA TYR A 134 -3.17 0.57 -11.67
C TYR A 134 -4.71 0.54 -11.60
N TYR A 135 -5.31 1.21 -10.62
CA TYR A 135 -6.77 1.25 -10.49
C TYR A 135 -7.46 2.11 -11.55
N LEU A 136 -6.76 3.05 -12.16
CA LEU A 136 -7.29 3.88 -13.25
C LEU A 136 -7.26 3.17 -14.61
N LEU A 137 -6.33 2.22 -14.84
CA LEU A 137 -6.19 1.50 -16.13
C LEU A 137 -7.51 0.92 -16.68
N PRO A 138 -8.38 0.26 -15.89
CA PRO A 138 -9.63 -0.30 -16.41
C PRO A 138 -10.82 0.69 -16.41
N ILE A 139 -10.61 1.94 -15.98
CA ILE A 139 -11.63 3.01 -16.01
C ILE A 139 -11.61 3.75 -17.35
N PHE A 140 -10.47 3.70 -18.07
CA PHE A 140 -10.28 4.25 -19.42
C PHE A 140 -10.25 3.13 -20.46
#